data_AF-A0A845C243-F1
#
_entry.id   AF-A0A845C243-F1
#
_cell.length_a   1.000
_cell.length_b   1.000
_cell.length_c   1.000
_cell.angle_alpha   90.00
_cell.angle_beta   90.00
_cell.angle_gamma   90.00
#
_symmetry.space_group_name_H-M   'P 1'
#
loop_
_entity.id
_entity.type
_entity.pdbx_description
1 polymer ?
#
loop_
_entity_poly.entity_id
_entity_poly.type
_entity_poly.pdbx_seq_one_letter_code
_entity_poly.pdbx_strand_id
1 'polypeptide(L)'
;MHRPDSRPTVGQCDPNDTPSVLHMQLTKLHNDLPAYQFDLLADWPVEACVSTRTGGVSEPPFDSLNFSTRRGDSKAAVGTNIERFSRACGFRWEDLVWAGQIRSDAVCEATDVHRGTRLAGTDGLVTSEVRLPLMTLYADCVPIVIYDTVHHRLGVAHAGWQGTVKRIAEQLLQQLGRRYGTIPADCVAGLGPSIGPDSYEIGDDVIQLVRTTQEDADSLLRPSAREGRAYFDLWEANRRQLAAGGVLGDRIEVSGLDTAALPGKFFSHRAARGRCGLFGMLCWLEPRYPSAP
;
A
#
# COMPACT_ATOMS: atom_id res chain seq x y z
N MET A 1 19.33 10.48 -60.80
CA MET A 1 19.72 10.28 -59.40
C MET A 1 18.85 11.15 -58.51
N HIS A 2 17.74 10.61 -58.00
CA HIS A 2 16.93 11.26 -56.97
C HIS A 2 16.46 10.18 -56.00
N ARG A 3 16.86 10.29 -54.72
CA ARG A 3 16.30 9.51 -53.62
C ARG A 3 15.03 10.21 -53.15
N PRO A 4 13.94 9.49 -52.82
CA PRO A 4 12.85 10.07 -52.05
C PRO A 4 13.12 9.94 -50.54
N ASP A 5 12.85 11.04 -49.83
CA ASP A 5 12.79 11.15 -48.38
C ASP A 5 11.77 10.17 -47.78
N SER A 6 12.20 9.34 -46.83
CA SER A 6 11.31 8.60 -45.94
C SER A 6 11.41 9.18 -44.53
N ARG A 7 10.46 10.04 -44.16
CA ARG A 7 10.23 10.41 -42.75
C ARG A 7 9.57 9.22 -42.04
N PRO A 8 10.00 8.83 -40.84
CA PRO A 8 9.29 7.81 -40.07
C PRO A 8 7.96 8.38 -39.58
N THR A 9 6.88 7.67 -39.88
CA THR A 9 5.54 7.89 -39.34
C THR A 9 5.56 7.66 -37.83
N VAL A 10 5.07 8.65 -37.08
CA VAL A 10 4.76 8.54 -35.65
C VAL A 10 3.78 7.39 -35.47
N GLY A 11 4.22 6.33 -34.77
CA GLY A 11 3.38 5.19 -34.44
C GLY A 11 2.20 5.63 -33.59
N GLN A 12 1.00 5.22 -34.01
CA GLN A 12 -0.23 5.35 -33.24
C GLN A 12 -0.10 4.52 -31.96
N CYS A 13 -0.28 5.15 -30.79
CA CYS A 13 -0.44 4.41 -29.54
C CYS A 13 -1.76 3.62 -29.60
N ASP A 14 -1.67 2.32 -29.36
CA ASP A 14 -2.82 1.44 -29.21
C ASP A 14 -3.47 1.69 -27.82
N PRO A 15 -4.76 2.08 -27.73
CA PRO A 15 -5.44 2.28 -26.46
C PRO A 15 -5.69 0.99 -25.65
N ASN A 16 -5.31 -0.19 -26.18
CA ASN A 16 -5.34 -1.46 -25.46
C ASN A 16 -3.99 -1.93 -24.89
N ASP A 17 -2.95 -1.08 -24.94
CA ASP A 17 -1.68 -1.38 -24.27
C ASP A 17 -1.88 -1.28 -22.76
N THR A 18 -2.28 -2.40 -22.16
CA THR A 18 -2.41 -2.54 -20.71
C THR A 18 -1.01 -2.33 -20.15
N PRO A 19 -0.76 -1.33 -19.28
CA PRO A 19 0.57 -1.11 -18.74
C PRO A 19 1.05 -2.41 -18.13
N SER A 20 2.18 -2.91 -18.60
CA SER A 20 2.85 -4.09 -18.06
C SER A 20 2.80 -4.04 -16.53
N VAL A 21 2.13 -5.01 -15.92
CA VAL A 21 2.02 -5.14 -14.47
C VAL A 21 3.43 -5.13 -13.89
N LEU A 22 3.82 -4.02 -13.26
CA LEU A 22 5.07 -3.93 -12.52
C LEU A 22 4.88 -4.75 -11.25
N HIS A 23 5.66 -5.83 -11.13
CA HIS A 23 5.48 -6.81 -10.08
C HIS A 23 6.43 -6.50 -8.93
N MET A 24 5.89 -6.23 -7.75
CA MET A 24 6.66 -6.24 -6.51
C MET A 24 7.54 -7.49 -6.42
N GLN A 25 8.81 -7.32 -6.05
CA GLN A 25 9.73 -8.43 -5.89
C GLN A 25 9.65 -9.05 -4.50
N LEU A 26 9.58 -10.39 -4.46
CA LEU A 26 9.77 -11.13 -3.23
C LEU A 26 11.26 -11.18 -2.89
N THR A 27 11.66 -10.48 -1.84
CA THR A 27 13.02 -10.43 -1.34
C THR A 27 13.13 -11.12 0.01
N LYS A 28 14.37 -11.40 0.41
CA LYS A 28 14.70 -11.87 1.74
C LYS A 28 15.33 -10.74 2.51
N LEU A 29 14.66 -10.30 3.57
CA LEU A 29 15.22 -9.37 4.53
C LEU A 29 16.29 -10.07 5.38
N HIS A 30 16.92 -9.33 6.28
CA HIS A 30 17.87 -9.89 7.23
C HIS A 30 17.23 -11.04 8.05
N ASN A 31 17.99 -12.11 8.30
CA ASN A 31 17.51 -13.41 8.84
C ASN A 31 16.55 -14.19 7.93
N ASP A 32 16.68 -14.06 6.60
CA ASP A 32 15.92 -14.83 5.60
C ASP A 32 14.39 -14.61 5.63
N LEU A 33 13.92 -13.53 6.27
CA LEU A 33 12.48 -13.27 6.39
C LEU A 33 11.92 -12.77 5.05
N PRO A 34 10.94 -13.47 4.44
CA PRO A 34 10.39 -13.07 3.16
C PRO A 34 9.51 -11.82 3.27
N ALA A 35 9.77 -10.83 2.42
CA ALA A 35 8.99 -9.61 2.28
C ALA A 35 8.88 -9.22 0.79
N TYR A 36 7.87 -8.45 0.45
CA TYR A 36 7.75 -7.83 -0.87
C TYR A 36 8.21 -6.38 -0.82
N GLN A 37 8.94 -5.95 -1.83
CA GLN A 37 9.32 -4.56 -2.08
C GLN A 37 8.79 -4.11 -3.44
N PHE A 38 8.52 -2.82 -3.58
CA PHE A 38 8.05 -2.23 -4.84
C PHE A 38 9.24 -1.97 -5.77
N ASP A 39 9.10 -2.36 -7.02
CA ASP A 39 10.15 -2.20 -8.03
C ASP A 39 10.38 -0.71 -8.36
N LEU A 40 9.30 0.08 -8.46
CA LEU A 40 9.38 1.53 -8.70
C LEU A 40 10.07 2.30 -7.57
N LEU A 41 10.17 1.72 -6.37
CA LEU A 41 10.84 2.35 -5.23
C LEU A 41 12.32 1.98 -5.11
N ALA A 42 12.78 0.93 -5.82
CA ALA A 42 14.13 0.38 -5.67
C ALA A 42 15.25 1.38 -6.02
N ASP A 43 14.98 2.33 -6.92
CA ASP A 43 15.95 3.35 -7.35
C ASP A 43 15.96 4.60 -6.45
N TRP A 44 15.14 4.62 -5.40
CA TRP A 44 14.95 5.78 -4.54
C TRP A 44 15.43 5.52 -3.12
N PRO A 45 15.89 6.55 -2.38
CA PRO A 45 16.28 6.43 -0.98
C PRO A 45 15.05 6.36 -0.06
N VAL A 46 14.17 5.40 -0.32
CA VAL A 46 12.97 5.09 0.43
C VAL A 46 12.79 3.59 0.41
N GLU A 47 12.43 3.03 1.54
CA GLU A 47 12.18 1.60 1.67
C GLU A 47 10.71 1.38 2.03
N ALA A 48 10.14 0.31 1.46
CA ALA A 48 8.78 -0.11 1.72
C ALA A 48 8.71 -1.63 1.68
N CYS A 49 8.77 -2.24 2.86
CA CYS A 49 8.77 -3.69 3.03
C CYS A 49 7.38 -4.15 3.45
N VAL A 50 6.75 -5.00 2.64
CA VAL A 50 5.48 -5.67 2.98
C VAL A 50 5.78 -7.08 3.47
N SER A 51 5.45 -7.38 4.72
CA SER A 51 5.64 -8.72 5.27
C SER A 51 4.71 -9.74 4.61
N THR A 52 5.14 -11.00 4.59
CA THR A 52 4.24 -12.13 4.36
C THR A 52 3.64 -12.63 5.68
N ARG A 53 2.84 -13.69 5.63
CA ARG A 53 2.37 -14.41 6.83
C ARG A 53 3.39 -15.41 7.40
N THR A 54 4.52 -15.64 6.73
CA THR A 54 5.49 -16.69 7.08
C THR A 54 6.65 -16.14 7.93
N GLY A 55 7.30 -17.01 8.71
CA GLY A 55 8.49 -16.66 9.51
C GLY A 55 8.22 -16.17 10.94
N GLY A 56 6.98 -16.25 11.43
CA GLY A 56 6.64 -15.89 12.80
C GLY A 56 6.54 -17.08 13.77
N VAL A 57 5.87 -16.86 14.90
CA VAL A 57 5.69 -17.84 15.99
C VAL A 57 4.23 -18.03 16.44
N SER A 58 3.29 -17.34 15.81
CA SER A 58 1.88 -17.48 16.15
C SER A 58 1.35 -18.85 15.71
N GLU A 59 0.39 -19.37 16.46
CA GLU A 59 -0.30 -20.64 16.18
C GLU A 59 -1.57 -20.41 15.33
N PRO A 60 -2.12 -21.45 14.68
CA PRO A 60 -3.40 -21.35 13.98
C PRO A 60 -4.51 -20.77 14.87
N PRO A 61 -5.36 -19.86 14.35
CA PRO A 61 -5.48 -19.45 12.95
C PRO A 61 -4.60 -18.24 12.56
N PHE A 62 -3.61 -17.89 13.38
CA PHE A 62 -2.72 -16.74 13.21
C PHE A 62 -1.33 -17.13 12.69
N ASP A 63 -1.17 -18.38 12.27
CA ASP A 63 0.08 -18.92 11.78
C ASP A 63 0.60 -18.10 10.57
N SER A 64 1.80 -17.52 10.59
CA SER A 64 2.83 -17.55 11.63
C SER A 64 3.26 -16.14 12.09
N LEU A 65 3.40 -15.19 11.16
CA LEU A 65 3.92 -13.84 11.41
C LEU A 65 2.78 -12.82 11.55
N ASN A 66 1.93 -13.01 12.56
CA ASN A 66 0.84 -12.10 12.87
C ASN A 66 1.31 -10.91 13.73
N PHE A 67 0.89 -9.69 13.37
CA PHE A 67 1.22 -8.46 14.08
C PHE A 67 0.08 -7.89 14.94
N SER A 68 -1.00 -8.65 15.17
CA SER A 68 -2.19 -8.13 15.83
C SER A 68 -2.81 -9.07 16.84
N THR A 69 -3.03 -8.55 18.06
CA THR A 69 -3.77 -9.25 19.11
C THR A 69 -5.28 -9.06 18.99
N ARG A 70 -5.77 -8.20 18.07
CA ARG A 70 -7.18 -7.77 17.97
C ARG A 70 -8.17 -8.93 17.77
N ARG A 71 -7.69 -10.08 17.28
CA ARG A 71 -8.50 -11.26 16.98
C ARG A 71 -8.25 -12.43 17.92
N GLY A 72 -7.49 -12.21 19.00
CA GLY A 72 -7.29 -13.20 20.07
C GLY A 72 -5.94 -13.93 20.06
N ASP A 73 -4.96 -13.47 19.28
CA ASP A 73 -3.61 -14.03 19.31
C ASP A 73 -2.86 -13.66 20.61
N SER A 74 -1.87 -14.47 20.97
CA SER A 74 -1.00 -14.26 22.13
C SER A 74 -0.19 -12.97 22.01
N LYS A 75 -0.21 -12.14 23.06
CA LYS A 75 0.62 -10.93 23.15
C LYS A 75 2.11 -11.23 23.00
N ALA A 76 2.58 -12.36 23.55
CA ALA A 76 3.98 -12.77 23.47
C ALA A 76 4.36 -13.19 22.04
N ALA A 77 3.49 -13.93 21.36
CA ALA A 77 3.70 -14.32 19.96
C ALA A 77 3.72 -13.10 19.04
N VAL A 78 2.73 -12.22 19.17
CA VAL A 78 2.65 -10.97 18.39
C VAL A 78 3.85 -10.07 18.66
N GLY A 79 4.27 -9.89 19.91
CA GLY A 79 5.48 -9.14 20.25
C GLY A 79 6.73 -9.69 19.58
N THR A 80 6.92 -11.02 19.64
CA THR A 80 8.03 -11.71 18.97
C THR A 80 7.99 -11.50 17.45
N ASN A 81 6.81 -11.56 16.83
CA ASN A 81 6.67 -11.35 15.39
C ASN A 81 7.02 -9.92 14.97
N ILE A 82 6.54 -8.93 15.73
CA ILE A 82 6.85 -7.51 15.48
C ILE A 82 8.36 -7.28 15.62
N GLU A 83 8.98 -7.79 16.68
CA GLU A 83 10.43 -7.70 16.88
C GLU A 83 11.20 -8.32 15.72
N ARG A 84 10.83 -9.53 15.28
CA ARG A 84 11.47 -10.22 14.15
C ARG A 84 11.43 -9.37 12.87
N PHE A 85 10.25 -8.87 12.51
CA PHE A 85 10.09 -8.08 11.29
C PHE A 85 10.80 -6.72 11.38
N SER A 86 10.69 -6.03 12.51
CA SER A 86 11.38 -4.75 12.75
C SER A 86 12.89 -4.91 12.64
N ARG A 87 13.44 -5.93 13.28
CA ARG A 87 14.89 -6.23 13.24
C ARG A 87 15.34 -6.64 11.85
N ALA A 88 14.52 -7.39 11.11
CA ALA A 88 14.81 -7.73 9.71
C ALA A 88 14.91 -6.48 8.81
N CYS A 89 14.19 -5.42 9.16
CA CYS A 89 14.26 -4.10 8.51
C CYS A 89 15.32 -3.16 9.12
N GLY A 90 16.11 -3.62 10.10
CA GLY A 90 17.15 -2.81 10.74
C GLY A 90 16.65 -1.79 11.77
N PHE A 91 15.49 -2.02 12.38
CA PHE A 91 14.93 -1.17 13.43
C PHE A 91 14.66 -1.95 14.72
N ARG A 92 14.62 -1.23 15.83
CA ARG A 92 14.03 -1.72 17.07
C ARG A 92 12.52 -1.58 16.97
N TRP A 93 11.78 -2.53 17.54
CA TRP A 93 10.32 -2.48 17.46
C TRP A 93 9.73 -1.33 18.29
N GLU A 94 10.48 -0.85 19.28
CA GLU A 94 10.15 0.31 20.11
C GLU A 94 10.30 1.64 19.35
N ASP A 95 10.92 1.64 18.17
CA ASP A 95 11.06 2.84 17.34
C ASP A 95 9.89 3.00 16.35
N LEU A 96 9.06 1.96 16.18
CA LEU A 96 7.98 1.96 15.20
C LEU A 96 6.92 3.02 15.51
N VAL A 97 6.51 3.75 14.48
CA VAL A 97 5.38 4.68 14.53
C VAL A 97 4.21 4.06 13.78
N TRP A 98 3.10 3.83 14.48
CA TRP A 98 1.96 3.10 13.92
C TRP A 98 0.81 4.03 13.55
N ALA A 99 0.18 3.80 12.41
CA ALA A 99 -1.12 4.40 12.13
C ALA A 99 -2.20 3.81 13.06
N GLY A 100 -3.24 4.57 13.41
CA GLY A 100 -4.33 4.11 14.29
C GLY A 100 -5.18 2.99 13.66
N GLN A 101 -5.48 3.15 12.38
CA GLN A 101 -6.29 2.32 11.50
C GLN A 101 -7.72 2.12 12.02
N ILE A 102 -8.51 3.19 11.92
CA ILE A 102 -9.92 3.26 12.32
C ILE A 102 -10.89 3.26 11.13
N ARG A 103 -10.39 3.08 9.90
CA ARG A 103 -11.14 3.12 8.63
C ARG A 103 -11.66 4.53 8.31
N SER A 104 -10.87 5.54 8.64
CA SER A 104 -11.03 6.94 8.21
C SER A 104 -10.17 7.24 6.98
N ASP A 105 -10.17 8.50 6.58
CA ASP A 105 -9.28 9.16 5.61
C ASP A 105 -8.29 10.12 6.31
N ALA A 106 -8.23 10.09 7.64
CA ALA A 106 -7.41 11.01 8.41
C ALA A 106 -5.93 10.64 8.27
N VAL A 107 -5.14 11.63 7.85
CA VAL A 107 -3.70 11.53 7.67
C VAL A 107 -3.01 12.55 8.56
N CYS A 108 -1.99 12.13 9.30
CA CYS A 108 -1.22 13.00 10.19
C CYS A 108 0.28 12.94 9.91
N GLU A 109 0.98 13.99 10.31
CA GLU A 109 2.44 13.98 10.32
C GLU A 109 2.98 13.11 11.46
N ALA A 110 3.92 12.23 11.14
CA ALA A 110 4.74 11.47 12.06
C ALA A 110 6.15 12.07 12.09
N THR A 111 6.70 12.19 13.28
CA THR A 111 8.05 12.73 13.55
C THR A 111 8.72 11.91 14.65
N ASP A 112 9.98 12.17 14.96
CA ASP A 112 10.76 11.44 15.98
C ASP A 112 10.11 11.41 17.36
N VAL A 113 9.33 12.43 17.75
CA VAL A 113 8.62 12.43 19.05
C VAL A 113 7.55 11.35 19.15
N HIS A 114 7.16 10.75 18.02
CA HIS A 114 6.14 9.72 17.95
C HIS A 114 6.71 8.29 17.94
N ARG A 115 8.03 8.09 18.02
CA ARG A 115 8.65 6.75 18.08
C ARG A 115 8.03 5.90 19.19
N GLY A 116 7.70 4.66 18.86
CA GLY A 116 7.08 3.71 19.78
C GLY A 116 5.60 3.95 20.05
N THR A 117 4.96 4.87 19.34
CA THR A 117 3.55 5.22 19.56
C THR A 117 2.65 4.78 18.40
N ARG A 118 1.35 4.68 18.69
CA ARG A 118 0.29 4.54 17.69
C ARG A 118 -0.52 5.82 17.65
N LEU A 119 -0.51 6.52 16.52
CA LEU A 119 -1.23 7.78 16.35
C LEU A 119 -2.72 7.49 16.19
N ALA A 120 -3.48 7.70 17.28
CA ALA A 120 -4.91 7.44 17.31
C ALA A 120 -5.67 8.28 16.28
N GLY A 121 -6.78 7.76 15.76
CA GLY A 121 -7.66 8.48 14.83
C GLY A 121 -7.18 8.55 13.39
N THR A 122 -6.01 8.00 13.06
CA THR A 122 -5.40 8.07 11.73
C THR A 122 -5.55 6.77 10.94
N ASP A 123 -5.58 6.86 9.62
CA ASP A 123 -5.40 5.72 8.70
C ASP A 123 -4.24 5.94 7.72
N GLY A 124 -3.64 7.14 7.70
CA GLY A 124 -2.37 7.39 7.01
C GLY A 124 -1.44 8.30 7.79
N LEU A 125 -0.16 8.24 7.42
CA LEU A 125 0.93 8.99 8.03
C LEU A 125 1.79 9.62 6.94
N VAL A 126 2.32 10.81 7.19
CA VAL A 126 3.35 11.45 6.36
C VAL A 126 4.56 11.82 7.21
N THR A 127 5.75 11.83 6.63
CA THR A 127 6.97 12.24 7.35
C THR A 127 8.03 12.82 6.42
N SER A 128 8.87 13.67 6.99
CA SER A 128 10.16 14.10 6.44
C SER A 128 11.37 13.50 7.18
N GLU A 129 11.13 12.73 8.25
CA GLU A 129 12.20 12.21 9.10
C GLU A 129 12.88 11.01 8.45
N VAL A 130 14.19 11.14 8.25
CA VAL A 130 15.04 10.05 7.77
C VAL A 130 15.14 8.99 8.87
N ARG A 131 15.04 7.71 8.49
CA ARG A 131 15.08 6.57 9.42
C ARG A 131 13.97 6.59 10.49
N LEU A 132 12.80 7.16 10.20
CA LEU A 132 11.58 6.99 11.00
C LEU A 132 10.70 5.85 10.43
N PRO A 133 10.59 4.70 11.10
CA PRO A 133 9.89 3.53 10.57
C PRO A 133 8.37 3.62 10.79
N LEU A 134 7.63 3.90 9.71
CA LEU A 134 6.17 4.00 9.69
C LEU A 134 5.54 2.63 9.44
N MET A 135 4.61 2.20 10.32
CA MET A 135 4.02 0.88 10.30
C MET A 135 2.49 0.91 10.13
N THR A 136 2.01 0.08 9.21
CA THR A 136 0.58 -0.11 8.89
C THR A 136 0.28 -1.61 8.75
N LEU A 137 -0.95 -2.04 9.10
CA LEU A 137 -1.34 -3.44 9.19
C LEU A 137 -2.50 -3.81 8.26
N TYR A 138 -2.49 -5.03 7.72
CA TYR A 138 -3.39 -5.42 6.65
C TYR A 138 -3.87 -6.86 6.77
N ALA A 139 -5.11 -7.05 6.32
CA ALA A 139 -5.65 -8.31 5.86
C ALA A 139 -6.75 -7.91 4.87
N ASP A 140 -6.41 -7.86 3.58
CA ASP A 140 -7.21 -7.43 2.42
C ASP A 140 -7.24 -5.94 2.07
N CYS A 141 -7.08 -5.00 3.02
CA CYS A 141 -7.07 -3.57 2.67
C CYS A 141 -5.80 -3.18 1.89
N VAL A 142 -5.86 -2.15 1.05
CA VAL A 142 -4.75 -1.72 0.16
C VAL A 142 -3.69 -0.96 0.96
N PRO A 143 -2.43 -1.44 1.00
CA PRO A 143 -1.29 -0.64 1.43
C PRO A 143 -0.95 0.41 0.37
N ILE A 144 -0.92 1.68 0.76
CA ILE A 144 -0.52 2.77 -0.12
C ILE A 144 0.79 3.35 0.41
N VAL A 145 1.78 3.50 -0.45
CA VAL A 145 3.01 4.26 -0.18
C VAL A 145 3.16 5.33 -1.27
N ILE A 146 3.56 6.54 -0.88
CA ILE A 146 3.87 7.65 -1.78
C ILE A 146 5.21 8.21 -1.35
N TYR A 147 6.12 8.38 -2.31
CA TYR A 147 7.40 9.02 -2.11
C TYR A 147 7.54 10.23 -3.02
N ASP A 148 7.81 11.39 -2.42
CA ASP A 148 8.17 12.61 -3.13
C ASP A 148 9.66 12.59 -3.48
N THR A 149 9.94 12.45 -4.78
CA THR A 149 11.31 12.32 -5.29
C THR A 149 12.12 13.61 -5.21
N VAL A 150 11.47 14.77 -5.14
CA VAL A 150 12.13 16.08 -5.07
C VAL A 150 12.38 16.46 -3.63
N HIS A 151 11.32 16.53 -2.81
CA HIS A 151 11.42 17.01 -1.43
C HIS A 151 11.87 15.94 -0.44
N HIS A 152 11.94 14.65 -0.83
CA HIS A 152 12.29 13.54 0.06
C HIS A 152 11.26 13.38 1.20
N ARG A 153 10.01 13.09 0.83
CA ARG A 153 8.91 12.93 1.78
C ARG A 153 8.23 11.60 1.56
N LEU A 154 7.81 10.98 2.65
CA LEU A 154 7.16 9.69 2.65
C LEU A 154 5.73 9.85 3.15
N GLY A 155 4.78 9.27 2.44
CA GLY A 155 3.41 9.06 2.90
C GLY A 155 3.07 7.56 2.86
N VAL A 156 2.36 7.07 3.87
CA VAL A 156 1.78 5.73 3.89
C VAL A 156 0.32 5.78 4.31
N ALA A 157 -0.51 4.90 3.76
CA ALA A 157 -1.91 4.80 4.17
C ALA A 157 -2.46 3.36 4.13
N HIS A 158 -3.47 3.15 4.95
CA HIS A 158 -4.31 1.97 4.95
C HIS A 158 -5.65 2.27 4.27
N ALA A 159 -5.83 1.75 3.06
CA ALA A 159 -7.04 1.97 2.26
C ALA A 159 -7.91 0.71 2.18
N GLY A 160 -8.78 0.53 3.17
CA GLY A 160 -9.96 -0.34 3.01
C GLY A 160 -11.03 0.34 2.14
N TRP A 161 -12.16 -0.34 1.90
CA TRP A 161 -13.25 0.26 1.13
C TRP A 161 -13.75 1.59 1.71
N GLN A 162 -13.83 1.72 3.04
CA GLN A 162 -14.25 2.97 3.69
C GLN A 162 -13.26 4.10 3.46
N GLY A 163 -11.95 3.81 3.55
CA GLY A 163 -10.90 4.80 3.26
C GLY A 163 -10.88 5.17 1.77
N THR A 164 -11.10 4.21 0.89
CA THR A 164 -11.17 4.42 -0.57
C THR A 164 -12.35 5.29 -0.94
N VAL A 165 -13.55 5.01 -0.42
CA VAL A 165 -14.76 5.84 -0.61
C VAL A 165 -14.54 7.27 -0.07
N LYS A 166 -13.81 7.41 1.04
CA LYS A 166 -13.41 8.71 1.62
C LYS A 166 -12.17 9.33 0.96
N ARG A 167 -11.64 8.71 -0.10
CA ARG A 167 -10.52 9.21 -0.91
C ARG A 167 -9.20 9.40 -0.14
N ILE A 168 -8.86 8.46 0.73
CA ILE A 168 -7.62 8.53 1.55
C ILE A 168 -6.35 8.66 0.71
N ALA A 169 -6.29 8.09 -0.50
CA ALA A 169 -5.13 8.24 -1.38
C ALA A 169 -4.89 9.71 -1.77
N GLU A 170 -5.96 10.45 -2.04
CA GLU A 170 -5.89 11.89 -2.30
C GLU A 170 -5.59 12.68 -1.03
N GLN A 171 -6.19 12.30 0.11
CA GLN A 171 -5.88 12.95 1.38
C GLN A 171 -4.40 12.83 1.74
N LEU A 172 -3.77 11.68 1.43
CA LEU A 172 -2.34 11.47 1.61
C LEU A 172 -1.52 12.44 0.75
N LEU A 173 -1.83 12.58 -0.54
CA LEU A 173 -1.20 13.56 -1.44
C LEU A 173 -1.41 15.00 -0.96
N GLN A 174 -2.64 15.34 -0.55
CA GLN A 174 -2.97 16.67 -0.04
C GLN A 174 -2.19 17.00 1.24
N GLN A 175 -2.01 16.04 2.15
CA GLN A 175 -1.20 16.27 3.35
C GLN A 175 0.27 16.46 3.02
N LEU A 176 0.83 15.65 2.11
CA LEU A 176 2.20 15.85 1.61
C LEU A 176 2.36 17.25 1.00
N GLY A 177 1.44 17.67 0.15
CA GLY A 177 1.43 18.99 -0.48
C GLY A 177 1.33 20.13 0.55
N ARG A 178 0.37 20.05 1.49
CA ARG A 178 0.16 21.05 2.53
C ARG A 178 1.35 21.17 3.48
N ARG A 179 1.97 20.04 3.84
CA ARG A 179 3.00 20.02 4.88
C ARG A 179 4.40 20.29 4.36
N TYR A 180 4.68 19.89 3.12
CA TYR A 180 6.04 19.87 2.58
C TYR A 180 6.18 20.53 1.20
N GLY A 181 5.09 20.99 0.59
CA GLY A 181 5.13 21.54 -0.77
C GLY A 181 5.25 20.48 -1.86
N THR A 182 4.95 19.21 -1.54
CA THR A 182 4.97 18.11 -2.51
C THR A 182 4.09 18.39 -3.72
N ILE A 183 4.67 18.19 -4.90
CA ILE A 183 3.97 18.25 -6.19
C ILE A 183 3.68 16.80 -6.62
N PRO A 184 2.40 16.43 -6.83
CA PRO A 184 2.04 15.04 -7.16
C PRO A 184 2.75 14.45 -8.38
N ALA A 185 3.06 15.27 -9.39
CA ALA A 185 3.79 14.82 -10.58
C ALA A 185 5.23 14.36 -10.28
N ASP A 186 5.82 14.82 -9.16
CA ASP A 186 7.14 14.43 -8.69
C ASP A 186 7.10 13.20 -7.76
N CYS A 187 5.92 12.63 -7.52
CA CYS A 187 5.76 11.45 -6.68
C CYS A 187 5.91 10.16 -7.48
N VAL A 188 6.42 9.14 -6.80
CA VAL A 188 6.22 7.73 -7.14
C VAL A 188 5.32 7.09 -6.07
N ALA A 189 4.46 6.16 -6.46
CA ALA A 189 3.50 5.53 -5.56
C ALA A 189 3.42 4.02 -5.78
N GLY A 190 3.10 3.29 -4.72
CA GLY A 190 2.90 1.85 -4.72
C GLY A 190 1.62 1.44 -4.02
N LEU A 191 0.86 0.52 -4.64
CA LEU A 191 -0.31 -0.16 -4.09
C LEU A 191 0.04 -1.63 -3.81
N GLY A 192 0.20 -1.95 -2.53
CA GLY A 192 0.69 -3.25 -2.06
C GLY A 192 -0.33 -4.40 -2.13
N PRO A 193 0.07 -5.60 -1.70
CA PRO A 193 -0.78 -6.79 -1.68
C PRO A 193 -2.06 -6.54 -0.89
N SER A 194 -3.20 -6.86 -1.50
CA SER A 194 -4.54 -6.62 -0.94
C SER A 194 -5.56 -7.49 -1.65
N ILE A 195 -6.84 -7.42 -1.29
CA ILE A 195 -7.85 -8.28 -1.93
C ILE A 195 -8.12 -7.81 -3.36
N GLY A 196 -8.06 -8.77 -4.29
CA GLY A 196 -8.20 -8.50 -5.72
C GLY A 196 -9.65 -8.33 -6.19
N PRO A 197 -9.84 -7.80 -7.41
CA PRO A 197 -11.15 -7.58 -8.01
C PRO A 197 -11.92 -8.88 -8.27
N ASP A 198 -11.27 -10.04 -8.27
CA ASP A 198 -11.95 -11.34 -8.41
C ASP A 198 -12.41 -11.93 -7.07
N SER A 199 -11.92 -11.39 -5.96
CA SER A 199 -12.19 -11.90 -4.61
C SER A 199 -13.06 -10.96 -3.77
N TYR A 200 -13.09 -9.66 -4.08
CA TYR A 200 -13.73 -8.65 -3.23
C TYR A 200 -15.21 -8.39 -3.55
N GLU A 201 -16.07 -9.37 -3.26
CA GLU A 201 -17.52 -9.19 -3.34
C GLU A 201 -18.04 -8.24 -2.23
N ILE A 202 -18.79 -7.22 -2.58
CA ILE A 202 -19.44 -6.25 -1.68
C ILE A 202 -20.96 -6.29 -1.82
N GLY A 203 -21.67 -5.73 -0.83
CA GLY A 203 -23.12 -5.60 -0.83
C GLY A 203 -23.58 -4.26 -1.42
N ASP A 204 -24.89 -4.15 -1.65
CA ASP A 204 -25.54 -2.97 -2.22
C ASP A 204 -25.23 -1.68 -1.46
N ASP A 205 -25.11 -1.74 -0.13
CA ASP A 205 -24.73 -0.60 0.71
C ASP A 205 -23.40 0.03 0.29
N VAL A 206 -22.40 -0.80 0.02
CA VAL A 206 -21.08 -0.33 -0.44
C VAL A 206 -21.13 0.06 -1.92
N ILE A 207 -21.92 -0.64 -2.75
CA ILE A 207 -22.09 -0.33 -4.18
C ILE A 207 -22.60 1.10 -4.37
N GLN A 208 -23.64 1.49 -3.62
CA GLN A 208 -24.20 2.85 -3.71
C GLN A 208 -23.16 3.90 -3.28
N LEU A 209 -22.35 3.61 -2.27
CA LEU A 209 -21.27 4.50 -1.84
C LEU A 209 -20.17 4.63 -2.91
N VAL A 210 -19.80 3.54 -3.58
CA VAL A 210 -18.85 3.58 -4.69
C VAL A 210 -19.39 4.44 -5.84
N ARG A 211 -20.65 4.23 -6.25
CA ARG A 211 -21.31 5.01 -7.32
C ARG A 211 -21.40 6.51 -7.07
N THR A 212 -21.48 6.91 -5.81
CA THR A 212 -21.62 8.32 -5.43
C THR A 212 -20.29 9.02 -5.15
N THR A 213 -19.21 8.27 -4.93
CA THR A 213 -17.92 8.84 -4.49
C THR A 213 -16.75 8.59 -5.45
N GLN A 214 -16.88 7.61 -6.34
CA GLN A 214 -15.82 7.23 -7.29
C GLN A 214 -16.18 7.71 -8.70
N GLU A 215 -15.15 8.11 -9.44
CA GLU A 215 -15.27 8.46 -10.85
C GLU A 215 -15.35 7.18 -11.69
N ASP A 216 -16.27 7.17 -12.67
CA ASP A 216 -16.52 6.01 -13.54
C ASP A 216 -16.71 4.71 -12.72
N ALA A 217 -17.58 4.82 -11.70
CA ALA A 217 -17.78 3.77 -10.70
C ALA A 217 -18.25 2.43 -11.28
N ASP A 218 -19.00 2.44 -12.38
CA ASP A 218 -19.48 1.20 -13.00
C ASP A 218 -18.33 0.37 -13.59
N SER A 219 -17.22 0.99 -14.01
CA SER A 219 -16.04 0.22 -14.44
C SER A 219 -15.27 -0.40 -13.26
N LEU A 220 -15.48 0.10 -12.03
CA LEU A 220 -14.88 -0.44 -10.81
C LEU A 220 -15.71 -1.58 -10.21
N LEU A 221 -16.90 -1.82 -10.74
CA LEU A 221 -17.90 -2.74 -10.20
C LEU A 221 -18.26 -3.82 -11.21
N ARG A 222 -17.77 -5.04 -10.98
CA ARG A 222 -18.16 -6.20 -11.79
C ARG A 222 -19.34 -6.93 -11.13
N PRO A 223 -20.47 -7.18 -11.83
CA PRO A 223 -21.60 -7.89 -11.25
C PRO A 223 -21.21 -9.25 -10.66
N SER A 224 -21.76 -9.57 -9.49
CA SER A 224 -21.69 -10.93 -8.92
C SER A 224 -22.86 -11.79 -9.42
N ALA A 225 -22.70 -13.11 -9.37
CA ALA A 225 -23.79 -14.05 -9.58
C ALA A 225 -24.88 -13.96 -8.49
N ARG A 226 -24.57 -13.33 -7.35
CA ARG A 226 -25.51 -13.09 -6.26
C ARG A 226 -26.19 -11.75 -6.44
N GLU A 227 -27.52 -11.74 -6.40
CA GLU A 227 -28.32 -10.53 -6.52
C GLU A 227 -27.94 -9.49 -5.45
N GLY A 228 -27.90 -8.21 -5.85
CA GLY A 228 -27.52 -7.10 -4.97
C GLY A 228 -26.04 -7.10 -4.55
N ARG A 229 -25.17 -7.79 -5.30
CA ARG A 229 -23.73 -7.84 -5.04
C ARG A 229 -22.90 -7.59 -6.28
N ALA A 230 -21.72 -7.04 -6.06
CA ALA A 230 -20.72 -6.79 -7.09
C ALA A 230 -19.33 -7.04 -6.52
N TYR A 231 -18.37 -7.32 -7.37
CA TYR A 231 -16.97 -7.28 -7.05
C TYR A 231 -16.44 -5.86 -7.23
N PHE A 232 -15.71 -5.36 -6.24
CA PHE A 232 -15.16 -4.00 -6.26
C PHE A 232 -13.65 -4.02 -6.44
N ASP A 233 -13.17 -3.33 -7.47
CA ASP A 233 -11.75 -3.15 -7.72
C ASP A 233 -11.16 -2.01 -6.85
N LEU A 234 -10.67 -2.38 -5.67
CA LEU A 234 -9.99 -1.45 -4.77
C LEU A 234 -8.67 -0.94 -5.35
N TRP A 235 -7.99 -1.75 -6.17
CA TRP A 235 -6.70 -1.40 -6.74
C TRP A 235 -6.88 -0.26 -7.73
N GLU A 236 -7.79 -0.43 -8.68
CA GLU A 236 -8.07 0.56 -9.70
C GLU A 236 -8.70 1.82 -9.09
N ALA A 237 -9.58 1.70 -8.09
CA ALA A 237 -10.15 2.85 -7.41
C ALA A 237 -9.07 3.75 -6.78
N ASN A 238 -8.10 3.17 -6.05
CA ASN A 238 -7.02 3.94 -5.44
C ASN A 238 -5.99 4.42 -6.48
N ARG A 239 -5.72 3.64 -7.53
CA ARG A 239 -4.84 4.06 -8.64
C ARG A 239 -5.39 5.29 -9.36
N ARG A 240 -6.70 5.30 -9.65
CA ARG A 240 -7.39 6.47 -10.26
C ARG A 240 -7.37 7.68 -9.36
N GLN A 241 -7.56 7.51 -8.04
CA GLN A 241 -7.46 8.61 -7.08
C GLN A 241 -6.07 9.25 -7.06
N LEU A 242 -5.00 8.43 -7.08
CA LEU A 242 -3.63 8.94 -7.19
C LEU A 242 -3.40 9.69 -8.50
N ALA A 243 -3.87 9.14 -9.62
CA ALA A 243 -3.75 9.76 -10.94
C ALA A 243 -4.53 11.07 -11.05
N ALA A 244 -5.77 11.10 -10.55
CA ALA A 244 -6.59 12.31 -10.47
C ALA A 244 -5.96 13.38 -9.55
N GLY A 245 -5.26 12.93 -8.51
CA GLY A 245 -4.43 13.79 -7.65
C GLY A 245 -3.17 14.34 -8.34
N GLY A 246 -2.83 13.87 -9.55
CA GLY A 246 -1.73 14.36 -10.37
C GLY A 246 -0.46 13.51 -10.37
N VAL A 247 -0.48 12.32 -9.75
CA VAL A 247 0.63 11.36 -9.88
C VAL A 247 0.62 10.80 -11.31
N LEU A 248 1.78 10.76 -11.95
CA LEU A 248 1.89 10.24 -13.32
C LEU A 248 1.59 8.73 -13.34
N GLY A 249 0.81 8.27 -14.32
CA GLY A 249 0.30 6.90 -14.34
C GLY A 249 1.39 5.82 -14.40
N ASP A 250 2.51 6.11 -15.08
CA ASP A 250 3.71 5.27 -15.17
C ASP A 250 4.56 5.29 -13.89
N ARG A 251 4.22 6.17 -12.93
CA ARG A 251 4.83 6.29 -11.59
C ARG A 251 3.95 5.69 -10.49
N ILE A 252 2.95 4.88 -10.85
CA ILE A 252 2.10 4.16 -9.90
C ILE A 252 2.24 2.66 -10.13
N GLU A 253 2.86 1.96 -9.18
CA GLU A 253 2.95 0.52 -9.18
C GLU A 253 1.76 -0.10 -8.46
N VAL A 254 1.16 -1.13 -9.08
CA VAL A 254 0.10 -1.94 -8.46
C VAL A 254 0.58 -3.37 -8.39
N SER A 255 0.68 -3.91 -7.17
CA SER A 255 1.29 -5.23 -6.93
C SER A 255 0.63 -6.37 -7.72
N GLY A 256 -0.70 -6.31 -7.93
CA GLY A 256 -1.48 -7.38 -8.53
C GLY A 256 -1.60 -8.64 -7.67
N LEU A 257 -1.19 -8.59 -6.39
CA LEU A 257 -1.15 -9.74 -5.49
C LEU A 257 -2.44 -9.84 -4.66
N ASP A 258 -3.36 -10.71 -5.08
CA ASP A 258 -4.62 -10.95 -4.36
C ASP A 258 -4.41 -11.75 -3.07
N THR A 259 -4.58 -11.09 -1.92
CA THR A 259 -4.41 -11.70 -0.59
C THR A 259 -5.36 -12.87 -0.34
N ALA A 260 -6.57 -12.85 -0.90
CA ALA A 260 -7.55 -13.92 -0.74
C ALA A 260 -7.21 -15.14 -1.62
N ALA A 261 -6.63 -14.91 -2.81
CA ALA A 261 -6.17 -15.97 -3.71
C ALA A 261 -4.80 -16.54 -3.32
N LEU A 262 -4.04 -15.86 -2.46
CA LEU A 262 -2.70 -16.25 -2.03
C LEU A 262 -2.61 -16.55 -0.51
N PRO A 263 -3.42 -17.47 0.04
CA PRO A 263 -3.50 -17.71 1.48
C PRO A 263 -2.21 -18.27 2.09
N GLY A 264 -1.31 -18.84 1.28
CA GLY A 264 0.02 -19.27 1.72
C GLY A 264 1.02 -18.11 1.92
N LYS A 265 0.76 -16.94 1.31
CA LYS A 265 1.64 -15.76 1.35
C LYS A 265 1.10 -14.69 2.28
N PHE A 266 -0.21 -14.49 2.33
CA PHE A 266 -0.82 -13.39 3.09
C PHE A 266 -1.97 -13.87 3.97
N PHE A 267 -2.25 -13.09 5.02
CA PHE A 267 -3.51 -13.21 5.74
C PHE A 267 -4.62 -12.50 4.93
N SER A 268 -5.79 -13.14 4.84
CA SER A 268 -6.99 -12.54 4.23
C SER A 268 -8.17 -12.63 5.18
N HIS A 269 -8.78 -11.49 5.49
CA HIS A 269 -9.96 -11.42 6.34
C HIS A 269 -11.16 -12.08 5.64
N ARG A 270 -11.31 -11.86 4.33
CA ARG A 270 -12.35 -12.44 3.49
C ARG A 270 -12.22 -13.95 3.42
N ALA A 271 -11.07 -14.47 3.00
CA ALA A 271 -10.87 -15.90 2.83
C ALA A 271 -11.04 -16.66 4.15
N ALA A 272 -10.55 -16.09 5.26
CA ALA A 272 -10.63 -16.70 6.59
C ALA A 272 -11.93 -16.36 7.35
N ARG A 273 -12.92 -15.71 6.72
CA ARG A 273 -14.20 -15.31 7.36
C ARG A 273 -13.99 -14.58 8.69
N GLY A 274 -13.01 -13.69 8.71
CA GLY A 274 -12.65 -12.85 9.86
C GLY A 274 -11.67 -13.45 10.85
N ARG A 275 -11.29 -14.73 10.71
CA ARG A 275 -10.41 -15.44 11.66
C ARG A 275 -9.00 -15.64 11.09
N CYS A 276 -8.22 -14.57 11.02
CA CYS A 276 -6.81 -14.63 10.60
C CYS A 276 -5.97 -13.54 11.26
N GLY A 277 -4.64 -13.61 11.11
CA GLY A 277 -3.72 -12.55 11.54
C GLY A 277 -3.79 -11.29 10.66
N LEU A 278 -2.88 -10.35 10.92
CA LEU A 278 -2.59 -9.20 10.07
C LEU A 278 -1.11 -9.22 9.68
N PHE A 279 -0.82 -9.03 8.39
CA PHE A 279 0.53 -8.73 7.91
C PHE A 279 0.76 -7.22 7.96
N GLY A 280 1.96 -6.73 7.66
CA GLY A 280 2.29 -5.31 7.81
C GLY A 280 3.13 -4.76 6.67
N MET A 281 3.05 -3.43 6.48
CA MET A 281 3.96 -2.68 5.64
C MET A 281 4.76 -1.72 6.53
N LEU A 282 6.09 -1.81 6.46
CA LEU A 282 7.01 -0.92 7.12
C LEU A 282 7.75 -0.08 6.08
N CYS A 283 7.64 1.25 6.22
CA CYS A 283 8.27 2.19 5.29
C CYS A 283 9.13 3.20 6.03
N TRP A 284 10.23 3.63 5.41
CA TRP A 284 11.08 4.71 5.95
C TRP A 284 11.87 5.38 4.83
N LEU A 285 12.32 6.60 5.10
CA LEU A 285 13.28 7.30 4.25
C LEU A 285 14.71 6.87 4.61
N GLU A 286 15.52 6.57 3.59
CA GLU A 286 16.97 6.38 3.75
C GLU A 286 17.71 7.70 3.53
N PRO A 287 18.89 7.89 4.13
CA PRO A 287 19.71 9.07 3.86
C PRO A 287 19.97 9.22 2.35
N ARG A 288 19.74 10.43 1.82
CA ARG A 288 20.32 10.81 0.52
C ARG A 288 21.83 10.87 0.70
N TYR A 289 22.56 9.96 0.08
CA TYR A 289 24.00 10.21 -0.11
C TYR A 289 24.12 11.50 -0.93
N PRO A 290 24.99 12.45 -0.55
CA PRO A 290 25.25 13.59 -1.41
C PRO A 290 25.67 13.04 -2.78
N SER A 291 25.07 13.54 -3.86
CA SER A 291 25.65 13.39 -5.19
C SER A 291 27.12 13.78 -5.06
N ALA A 292 28.02 12.88 -5.46
CA ALA A 292 29.45 13.15 -5.41
C ALA A 292 29.71 14.55 -6.00
N PRO A 293 30.55 15.37 -5.34
CA PRO A 293 30.77 16.76 -5.74
C PRO A 293 31.24 16.89 -7.19
#